data_AF-X1AV08-F1
#
_entry.id   AF-X1AV08-F1
#
_cell.length_a   1.000
_cell.length_b   1.000
_cell.length_c   1.000
_cell.angle_alpha   90.00
_cell.angle_beta   90.00
_cell.angle_gamma   90.00
#
_symmetry.space_group_name_H-M   'P 1'
#
loop_
_entity.id
_entity.type
_entity.pdbx_description
1 polymer ?
#
loop_
_entity_poly.entity_id
_entity_poly.type
_entity_poly.pdbx_seq_one_letter_code
_entity_poly.pdbx_strand_id
1 'polypeptide(L)'
;MNSRDLCTIAYIPELIEAKVDAFKIEGRMRHPHYVEIVTKTYREAIEAYYDGTFSKKKAGRWVTDLKKVYNRGFTPGFYFKRMTEEDHQHKSPANLSHFRYIRLGVVEEYDPKKNSAFISLNNGYLTKNDDVIIMGKNTDTYLHQKAKKIIYGGKSVDKTPRGTTENKISIELRVDGKVIGNGEDTIYIFTDKTYKSKKYSL
;
A
#
# COMPACT_ATOMS: atom_id res chain seq x y z
N MET A 1 13.17 23.38 -0.90
CA MET A 1 12.46 23.26 -2.18
C MET A 1 12.48 21.79 -2.57
N ASN A 2 11.33 21.12 -2.69
CA ASN A 2 11.29 19.73 -3.13
C ASN A 2 10.54 19.64 -4.46
N SER A 3 11.10 18.90 -5.42
CA SER A 3 10.35 18.52 -6.61
C SER A 3 9.17 17.64 -6.22
N ARG A 4 8.03 17.83 -6.90
CA ARG A 4 7.00 16.79 -6.97
C ARG A 4 7.62 15.52 -7.56
N ASP A 5 7.02 14.37 -7.28
CA ASP A 5 7.50 13.10 -7.81
C ASP A 5 7.14 12.99 -9.29
N LEU A 6 8.10 12.54 -10.11
CA LEU A 6 7.87 12.26 -11.52
C LEU A 6 6.85 11.12 -11.65
N CYS A 7 5.77 11.36 -12.37
CA CYS A 7 4.76 10.34 -12.66
C CYS A 7 4.20 10.54 -14.06
N THR A 8 4.40 9.54 -14.91
CA THR A 8 3.99 9.57 -16.32
C THR A 8 2.99 8.47 -16.66
N ILE A 9 2.36 7.84 -15.66
CA ILE A 9 1.45 6.71 -15.87
C ILE A 9 0.25 7.02 -16.79
N ALA A 10 -0.18 8.27 -16.83
CA ALA A 10 -1.26 8.72 -17.71
C ALA A 10 -0.83 8.87 -19.17
N TYR A 11 0.48 8.83 -19.44
CA TYR A 11 1.11 9.05 -20.74
C TYR A 11 1.83 7.78 -21.26
N ILE A 12 1.48 6.61 -20.73
CA ILE A 12 2.08 5.35 -21.15
C ILE A 12 1.93 5.10 -22.65
N PRO A 13 0.77 5.33 -23.30
CA PRO A 13 0.64 5.21 -24.75
C PRO A 13 1.63 6.09 -25.51
N GLU A 14 1.70 7.37 -25.16
CA GLU A 14 2.58 8.34 -25.82
C GLU A 14 4.06 7.97 -25.65
N LEU A 15 4.45 7.48 -24.47
CA LEU A 15 5.83 7.05 -24.20
C LEU A 15 6.19 5.77 -24.96
N ILE A 16 5.28 4.80 -25.08
CA ILE A 16 5.51 3.58 -25.87
C ILE A 16 5.61 3.93 -27.36
N GLU A 17 4.73 4.78 -27.89
CA GLU A 17 4.77 5.21 -29.29
C GLU A 17 6.04 6.01 -29.61
N ALA A 18 6.55 6.77 -28.63
CA ALA A 18 7.85 7.44 -28.70
C ALA A 18 9.07 6.50 -28.61
N LYS A 19 8.86 5.18 -28.64
CA LYS A 19 9.91 4.14 -28.59
C LYS A 19 10.71 4.11 -27.29
N VAL A 20 10.06 4.41 -26.16
CA VAL A 20 10.66 4.16 -24.84
C VAL A 20 10.65 2.66 -24.55
N ASP A 21 11.84 2.06 -24.43
CA ASP A 21 11.98 0.61 -24.19
C ASP A 21 11.81 0.21 -22.72
N ALA A 22 12.09 1.12 -21.78
CA ALA A 22 12.14 0.79 -20.36
C ALA A 22 11.54 1.89 -19.47
N PHE A 23 10.67 1.47 -18.55
CA PHE A 23 10.13 2.31 -17.48
C PHE A 23 10.82 1.95 -16.16
N LYS A 24 11.56 2.91 -15.59
CA LYS A 24 12.24 2.72 -14.31
C LYS A 24 11.37 3.19 -13.14
N ILE A 25 11.28 2.37 -12.10
CA ILE A 25 10.67 2.72 -10.81
C ILE A 25 11.78 2.91 -9.77
N GLU A 26 11.75 4.01 -9.02
CA GLU A 26 12.70 4.28 -7.93
C GLU A 26 12.07 3.88 -6.58
N GLY A 27 12.51 2.73 -6.05
CA GLY A 27 11.98 2.14 -4.83
C GLY A 27 12.95 2.15 -3.65
N ARG A 28 14.15 2.74 -3.75
CA ARG A 28 15.12 2.72 -2.65
C ARG A 28 14.52 3.34 -1.39
N MET A 29 14.76 2.67 -0.26
CA MET A 29 14.24 3.07 1.05
C MET A 29 12.71 3.17 1.13
N ARG A 30 11.99 2.46 0.26
CA ARG A 30 10.52 2.34 0.31
C ARG A 30 10.12 0.98 0.87
N HIS A 31 8.99 0.94 1.57
CA HIS A 31 8.40 -0.32 2.02
C HIS A 31 7.99 -1.18 0.81
N PRO A 32 7.99 -2.52 0.94
CA PRO A 32 7.58 -3.42 -0.14
C PRO A 32 6.20 -3.09 -0.73
N HIS A 33 5.25 -2.62 0.08
CA HIS A 33 3.92 -2.20 -0.40
C HIS A 33 3.95 -1.00 -1.35
N TYR A 34 4.87 -0.05 -1.18
CA TYR A 34 5.06 1.00 -2.18
C TYR A 34 5.49 0.39 -3.53
N VAL A 35 6.45 -0.52 -3.48
CA VAL A 35 6.98 -1.17 -4.69
C VAL A 35 5.89 -2.01 -5.36
N GLU A 36 5.08 -2.74 -4.60
CA GLU A 36 3.92 -3.48 -5.12
C GLU A 36 2.96 -2.56 -5.88
N ILE A 37 2.48 -1.48 -5.24
CA ILE A 37 1.47 -0.59 -5.84
C ILE A 37 2.02 0.10 -7.08
N VAL A 38 3.24 0.63 -7.03
CA VAL A 38 3.82 1.34 -8.19
C VAL A 38 4.09 0.36 -9.34
N THR A 39 4.66 -0.80 -9.06
CA THR A 39 4.97 -1.80 -10.10
C THR A 39 3.70 -2.34 -10.74
N LYS A 40 2.71 -2.70 -9.92
CA LYS A 40 1.41 -3.21 -10.40
C LYS A 40 0.69 -2.19 -11.27
N THR A 41 0.60 -0.94 -10.83
CA THR A 41 -0.13 0.10 -11.58
C THR A 41 0.54 0.42 -12.92
N TYR A 42 1.88 0.51 -12.98
CA TYR A 42 2.59 0.68 -14.24
C TYR A 42 2.48 -0.55 -15.15
N ARG A 43 2.56 -1.77 -14.60
CA ARG A 43 2.35 -3.01 -15.38
C ARG A 43 0.96 -3.03 -16.01
N GLU A 44 -0.09 -2.77 -15.22
CA GLU A 44 -1.47 -2.73 -15.71
C GLU A 44 -1.66 -1.65 -16.80
N ALA A 45 -0.97 -0.51 -16.69
CA ALA A 45 -1.04 0.55 -17.69
C ALA A 45 -0.38 0.15 -19.02
N ILE A 46 0.77 -0.52 -18.96
CA ILE A 46 1.47 -1.05 -20.13
C ILE A 46 0.63 -2.16 -20.79
N GLU A 47 0.11 -3.10 -20.01
CA GLU A 47 -0.76 -4.17 -20.52
C GLU A 47 -2.03 -3.60 -21.17
N ALA A 48 -2.68 -2.64 -20.51
CA ALA A 48 -3.86 -2.00 -21.07
C ALA A 48 -3.60 -1.31 -22.42
N TYR A 49 -2.41 -0.78 -22.64
CA TYR A 49 -2.02 -0.24 -23.94
C TYR A 49 -1.96 -1.34 -25.01
N TYR A 50 -1.23 -2.43 -24.76
CA TYR A 50 -1.08 -3.53 -25.72
C TYR A 50 -2.40 -4.26 -25.98
N ASP A 51 -3.28 -4.35 -24.99
CA ASP A 51 -4.60 -4.96 -25.11
C ASP A 51 -5.62 -4.02 -25.80
N GLY A 52 -5.25 -2.78 -26.13
CA GLY A 52 -6.18 -1.78 -26.69
C GLY A 52 -7.27 -1.32 -25.72
N THR A 53 -7.06 -1.50 -24.41
CA THR A 53 -8.03 -1.18 -23.36
C THR A 53 -7.62 0.01 -22.48
N PHE A 54 -6.55 0.71 -22.83
CA PHE A 54 -6.10 1.93 -22.13
C PHE A 54 -7.17 3.02 -22.27
N SER A 55 -7.46 3.71 -21.17
CA SER A 55 -8.44 4.80 -21.18
C SER A 55 -8.14 5.83 -20.09
N LYS A 56 -8.64 7.05 -20.27
CA LYS A 56 -8.56 8.12 -19.26
C LYS A 56 -9.13 7.69 -17.90
N LYS A 57 -10.18 6.86 -17.89
CA LYS A 57 -10.78 6.30 -16.66
C LYS A 57 -9.79 5.39 -15.93
N LYS A 58 -9.10 4.49 -16.64
CA LYS A 58 -8.06 3.64 -16.05
C LYS A 58 -6.87 4.47 -15.56
N ALA A 59 -6.42 5.45 -16.36
CA ALA A 59 -5.36 6.38 -15.97
C ALA A 59 -5.68 7.11 -14.66
N GLY A 60 -6.89 7.66 -14.52
CA GLY A 60 -7.35 8.29 -13.28
C GLY A 60 -7.38 7.34 -12.08
N ARG A 61 -7.77 6.07 -12.28
CA ARG A 61 -7.74 5.04 -11.23
C ARG A 61 -6.29 4.77 -10.79
N TRP A 62 -5.36 4.57 -11.71
CA TRP A 62 -3.97 4.30 -11.35
C TRP A 62 -3.32 5.48 -10.63
N VAL A 63 -3.57 6.72 -11.06
CA VAL A 63 -3.13 7.92 -10.34
C VAL A 63 -3.72 7.93 -8.92
N THR A 64 -4.98 7.54 -8.76
CA THR A 64 -5.63 7.43 -7.44
C THR A 64 -4.96 6.38 -6.56
N ASP A 65 -4.60 5.22 -7.12
CA ASP A 65 -3.89 4.17 -6.40
C ASP A 65 -2.47 4.61 -5.99
N LEU A 66 -1.74 5.28 -6.88
CA LEU A 66 -0.43 5.87 -6.59
C LEU A 66 -0.50 6.94 -5.48
N LYS A 67 -1.60 7.70 -5.38
CA LYS A 67 -1.81 8.68 -4.29
C LYS A 67 -1.97 8.01 -2.91
N LYS A 68 -2.30 6.71 -2.85
CA LYS A 68 -2.42 5.96 -1.58
C LYS A 68 -1.06 5.60 -0.99
N VAL A 69 -0.01 5.53 -1.79
CA VAL A 69 1.34 5.28 -1.26
C VAL A 69 2.13 6.58 -1.15
N TYR A 70 3.30 6.53 -0.52
CA TYR A 70 4.11 7.73 -0.28
C TYR A 70 4.30 8.55 -1.56
N ASN A 71 3.94 9.83 -1.53
CA ASN A 71 4.18 10.74 -2.65
C ASN A 71 4.27 12.18 -2.18
N ARG A 72 4.92 13.05 -2.95
CA ARG A 72 5.02 14.51 -2.69
C ARG A 72 4.17 15.33 -3.67
N GLY A 73 3.15 14.70 -4.26
CA GLY A 73 2.44 15.18 -5.43
C GLY A 73 3.13 14.75 -6.71
N PHE A 74 2.43 14.85 -7.84
CA PHE A 74 2.90 14.37 -9.13
C PHE A 74 3.13 15.50 -10.12
N THR A 75 4.14 15.32 -10.97
CA THR A 75 4.41 16.13 -12.16
C THR A 75 4.83 15.20 -13.30
N PRO A 76 4.44 15.49 -14.56
CA PRO A 76 4.88 14.68 -15.69
C PRO A 76 6.34 14.93 -16.08
N GLY A 77 7.09 15.77 -15.36
CA GLY A 77 8.45 16.10 -15.77
C GLY A 77 8.47 17.02 -16.99
N PHE A 78 9.66 17.18 -17.57
CA PHE A 78 9.90 18.04 -18.73
C PHE A 78 9.38 17.42 -20.05
N TYR A 79 8.67 16.29 -19.98
CA TYR A 79 8.27 15.50 -21.14
C TYR A 79 7.28 16.23 -22.06
N PHE A 80 6.37 17.04 -21.51
CA PHE A 80 5.24 17.60 -22.28
C PHE A 80 5.09 19.11 -22.20
N LYS A 81 5.79 19.76 -21.27
CA LYS A 81 5.78 21.22 -21.15
C LYS A 81 7.04 21.72 -20.44
N ARG A 82 7.30 23.02 -20.58
CA ARG A 82 8.23 23.72 -19.70
C ARG A 82 7.65 23.79 -18.29
N MET A 83 8.50 23.56 -17.29
CA MET A 83 8.10 23.61 -15.89
C MET A 83 7.81 25.02 -15.40
N THR A 84 6.83 25.11 -14.51
CA THR A 84 6.46 26.34 -13.79
C THR A 84 6.49 26.10 -12.29
N GLU A 85 6.31 27.16 -11.49
CA GLU A 85 6.20 27.07 -10.02
C GLU A 85 5.14 26.04 -9.55
N GLU A 86 4.10 25.81 -10.36
CA GLU A 86 3.05 24.83 -10.02
C GLU A 86 3.58 23.38 -10.00
N ASP A 87 4.65 23.08 -10.71
CA ASP A 87 5.25 21.74 -10.78
C ASP A 87 6.17 21.44 -9.57
N HIS A 88 6.44 22.46 -8.75
CA HIS A 88 7.19 22.34 -7.52
C HIS A 88 6.27 22.15 -6.31
N GLN A 89 6.79 21.51 -5.26
CA GLN A 89 6.08 21.35 -4.00
C GLN A 89 6.49 22.46 -3.02
N HIS A 90 5.63 23.47 -2.88
CA HIS A 90 5.84 24.61 -2.00
C HIS A 90 5.09 24.54 -0.67
N LYS A 91 4.07 23.67 -0.56
CA LYS A 91 3.15 23.67 0.59
C LYS A 91 3.56 22.69 1.69
N SER A 92 4.23 21.58 1.36
CA SER A 92 4.71 20.61 2.34
C SER A 92 5.88 19.80 1.80
N PRO A 93 7.03 19.72 2.50
CA PRO A 93 8.14 18.87 2.06
C PRO A 93 7.88 17.36 2.26
N ALA A 94 6.75 16.99 2.88
CA ALA A 94 6.45 15.65 3.37
C ALA A 94 5.46 14.87 2.49
N ASN A 95 5.18 13.63 2.88
CA ASN A 95 4.20 12.76 2.26
C ASN A 95 2.81 13.43 2.20
N LEU A 96 2.20 13.47 1.02
CA LEU A 96 0.83 13.94 0.81
C LEU A 96 -0.21 12.82 0.92
N SER A 97 0.21 11.56 0.94
CA SER A 97 -0.74 10.47 1.11
C SER A 97 -1.37 10.49 2.50
N HIS A 98 -2.68 10.25 2.53
CA HIS A 98 -3.47 10.15 3.74
C HIS A 98 -3.56 8.72 4.28
N PHE A 99 -3.07 7.75 3.52
CA PHE A 99 -3.00 6.39 3.99
C PHE A 99 -1.76 6.22 4.85
N ARG A 100 -1.89 5.43 5.91
CA ARG A 100 -0.79 5.06 6.79
C ARG A 100 -0.91 3.63 7.24
N TYR A 101 0.23 3.11 7.68
CA TYR A 101 0.35 1.82 8.34
C TYR A 101 0.11 2.04 9.83
N ILE A 102 -0.92 1.41 10.37
CA ILE A 102 -1.17 1.33 11.82
C ILE A 102 -0.69 -0.05 12.26
N ARG A 103 0.43 -0.08 12.97
CA ARG A 103 0.93 -1.32 13.58
C ARG A 103 -0.09 -1.83 14.59
N LEU A 104 -0.52 -3.08 14.45
CA LEU A 104 -1.44 -3.69 15.40
C LEU A 104 -0.77 -4.63 16.41
N GLY A 105 0.33 -5.27 16.02
CA GLY A 105 0.85 -6.40 16.76
C GLY A 105 1.95 -7.16 16.01
N VAL A 106 2.27 -8.35 16.49
CA VAL A 106 3.26 -9.26 15.89
C VAL A 106 2.69 -10.64 15.67
N VAL A 107 3.28 -11.37 14.72
CA VAL A 107 3.04 -12.80 14.54
C VAL A 107 3.83 -13.56 15.61
N GLU A 108 3.13 -14.36 16.41
CA GLU A 108 3.71 -15.23 17.42
C GLU A 108 4.00 -16.62 16.84
N GLU A 109 3.07 -17.15 16.05
CA GLU A 109 3.19 -18.50 15.47
C GLU A 109 2.49 -18.57 14.11
N TYR A 110 2.94 -19.49 13.24
CA TYR A 110 2.34 -19.78 11.95
C TYR A 110 2.04 -21.27 11.82
N ASP A 111 0.77 -21.61 11.53
CA ASP A 111 0.32 -22.96 11.20
C ASP A 111 0.23 -23.12 9.66
N PRO A 112 1.20 -23.80 9.02
CA PRO A 112 1.21 -23.98 7.57
C PRO A 112 0.09 -24.92 7.07
N LYS A 113 -0.45 -25.81 7.91
CA LYS A 113 -1.53 -26.72 7.51
C LYS A 113 -2.85 -25.97 7.33
N LYS A 114 -3.08 -24.95 8.16
CA LYS A 114 -4.29 -24.12 8.11
C LYS A 114 -4.12 -22.84 7.30
N ASN A 115 -2.88 -22.47 6.97
CA ASN A 115 -2.52 -21.14 6.49
C ASN A 115 -3.03 -20.06 7.44
N SER A 116 -2.72 -20.21 8.73
CA SER A 116 -3.14 -19.26 9.76
C SER A 116 -1.98 -18.80 10.61
N ALA A 117 -2.03 -17.53 11.00
CA ALA A 117 -1.07 -16.88 11.86
C ALA A 117 -1.72 -16.57 13.20
N PHE A 118 -1.07 -16.98 14.30
CA PHE A 118 -1.42 -16.52 15.63
C PHE A 118 -0.73 -15.19 15.87
N ILE A 119 -1.53 -14.17 16.18
CA ILE A 119 -1.09 -12.78 16.24
C ILE A 119 -1.43 -12.20 17.60
N SER A 120 -0.43 -11.61 18.24
CA SER A 120 -0.56 -10.83 19.46
C SER A 120 -0.79 -9.37 19.10
N LEU A 121 -2.05 -8.91 19.22
CA LEU A 121 -2.41 -7.52 19.01
C LEU A 121 -2.16 -6.73 20.29
N ASN A 122 -1.31 -5.70 20.19
CA ASN A 122 -0.99 -4.77 21.27
C ASN A 122 -1.44 -3.33 20.98
N ASN A 123 -2.13 -3.11 19.85
CA ASN A 123 -2.69 -1.81 19.51
C ASN A 123 -3.93 -1.96 18.62
N GLY A 124 -5.02 -1.31 19.02
CA GLY A 124 -6.22 -1.19 18.18
C GLY A 124 -6.98 -2.50 18.08
N TYR A 125 -7.69 -2.69 16.97
CA TYR A 125 -8.50 -3.88 16.70
C TYR A 125 -8.40 -4.20 15.21
N LEU A 126 -8.75 -5.44 14.84
CA LEU A 126 -8.86 -5.86 13.45
C LEU A 126 -10.32 -6.13 13.12
N THR A 127 -10.78 -5.61 11.99
CA THR A 127 -12.12 -5.84 11.43
C THR A 127 -12.01 -6.68 10.18
N LYS A 128 -13.02 -7.50 9.92
CA LYS A 128 -13.14 -8.24 8.67
C LYS A 128 -13.07 -7.29 7.48
N ASN A 129 -12.32 -7.69 6.46
CA ASN A 129 -12.02 -6.91 5.27
C ASN A 129 -11.14 -5.67 5.47
N ASP A 130 -10.57 -5.45 6.66
CA ASP A 130 -9.49 -4.46 6.78
C ASP A 130 -8.32 -4.84 5.86
N ASP A 131 -7.64 -3.81 5.35
CA ASP A 131 -6.47 -3.96 4.48
C ASP A 131 -5.25 -4.24 5.35
N VAL A 132 -4.76 -5.48 5.28
CA VAL A 132 -3.71 -5.99 6.16
C VAL A 132 -2.42 -6.14 5.39
N ILE A 133 -1.34 -5.67 6.00
CA ILE A 133 0.02 -5.89 5.54
C ILE A 133 0.78 -6.59 6.65
N ILE A 134 1.38 -7.73 6.33
CA ILE A 134 2.30 -8.45 7.21
C ILE A 134 3.67 -8.35 6.57
N MET A 135 4.63 -7.82 7.31
CA MET A 135 6.00 -7.68 6.82
C MET A 135 7.02 -7.87 7.94
N GLY A 136 8.13 -8.50 7.59
CA GLY A 136 9.26 -8.69 8.49
C GLY A 136 10.23 -7.52 8.46
N LYS A 137 10.92 -7.30 9.57
CA LYS A 137 12.03 -6.34 9.63
C LYS A 137 13.33 -6.96 9.11
N ASN A 138 13.57 -8.22 9.44
CA ASN A 138 14.79 -8.97 9.13
C ASN A 138 14.49 -10.25 8.33
N THR A 139 13.30 -10.33 7.74
CA THR A 139 12.84 -11.47 6.94
C THR A 139 12.35 -10.98 5.59
N ASP A 140 12.25 -11.89 4.62
CA ASP A 140 11.69 -11.59 3.30
C ASP A 140 10.15 -11.63 3.28
N THR A 141 9.49 -11.72 4.45
CA THR A 141 8.03 -11.76 4.49
C THR A 141 7.45 -10.44 4.00
N TYR A 142 6.61 -10.54 2.97
CA TYR A 142 5.67 -9.50 2.57
C TYR A 142 4.36 -10.12 2.12
N LEU A 143 3.28 -9.84 2.85
CA LEU A 143 1.91 -10.18 2.47
C LEU A 143 1.04 -8.93 2.52
N HIS A 144 0.18 -8.80 1.51
CA HIS A 144 -0.85 -7.75 1.43
C HIS A 144 -2.17 -8.41 1.07
N GLN A 145 -3.13 -8.37 1.98
CA GLN A 145 -4.39 -9.10 1.85
C GLN A 145 -5.53 -8.42 2.61
N LYS A 146 -6.76 -8.86 2.35
CA LYS A 146 -7.90 -8.54 3.21
C LYS A 146 -7.96 -9.50 4.41
N ALA A 147 -8.34 -8.99 5.58
CA ALA A 147 -8.62 -9.81 6.75
C ALA A 147 -9.94 -10.60 6.57
N LYS A 148 -9.91 -11.71 5.81
CA LYS A 148 -11.13 -12.45 5.44
C LYS A 148 -11.72 -13.29 6.58
N LYS A 149 -10.86 -13.96 7.35
CA LYS A 149 -11.25 -14.86 8.44
C LYS A 149 -10.39 -14.59 9.67
N ILE A 150 -11.04 -14.07 10.72
CA ILE A 150 -10.43 -13.75 12.01
C ILE A 150 -11.10 -14.63 13.06
N ILE A 151 -10.31 -15.29 13.90
CA ILE A 151 -10.78 -16.15 14.98
C ILE A 151 -10.32 -15.55 16.30
N TYR A 152 -11.24 -15.40 17.25
CA TYR A 152 -10.98 -14.94 18.61
C TYR A 152 -11.80 -15.80 19.58
N GLY A 153 -11.15 -16.32 20.64
CA GLY A 153 -11.80 -17.23 21.59
C GLY A 153 -12.40 -18.48 20.94
N GLY A 154 -11.74 -19.00 19.88
CA GLY A 154 -12.20 -20.18 19.14
C GLY A 154 -13.37 -19.95 18.17
N LYS A 155 -13.87 -18.71 18.03
CA LYS A 155 -15.00 -18.38 17.15
C LYS A 155 -14.58 -17.40 16.06
N SER A 156 -15.17 -17.55 14.87
CA SER A 156 -15.01 -16.54 13.81
C SER A 156 -15.69 -15.24 14.25
N VAL A 157 -14.98 -14.12 14.10
CA VAL A 157 -15.48 -12.78 14.48
C VAL A 157 -15.34 -11.81 13.32
N ASP A 158 -16.27 -10.86 13.22
CA ASP A 158 -16.16 -9.75 12.26
C ASP A 158 -15.27 -8.61 12.79
N LYS A 159 -15.06 -8.54 14.10
CA LYS A 159 -14.22 -7.53 14.75
C LYS A 159 -13.65 -8.08 16.05
N THR A 160 -12.35 -7.86 16.26
CA THR A 160 -11.68 -8.24 17.52
C THR A 160 -12.00 -7.24 18.64
N PRO A 161 -11.83 -7.62 19.91
CA PRO A 161 -11.63 -6.65 20.98
C PRO A 161 -10.44 -5.73 20.67
N ARG A 162 -10.30 -4.66 21.47
CA ARG A 162 -9.15 -3.77 21.35
C ARG A 162 -7.96 -4.34 22.13
N GLY A 163 -6.85 -4.59 21.44
CA GLY A 163 -5.55 -4.84 22.07
C GLY A 163 -4.87 -3.55 22.48
N THR A 164 -4.20 -3.55 23.64
CA THR A 164 -3.33 -2.47 24.12
C THR A 164 -1.99 -3.04 24.59
N THR A 165 -1.05 -2.16 24.93
CA THR A 165 0.25 -2.59 25.46
C THR A 165 0.10 -3.35 26.79
N GLU A 166 -0.86 -2.92 27.62
CA GLU A 166 -1.18 -3.51 28.93
C GLU A 166 -2.02 -4.77 28.79
N ASN A 167 -2.98 -4.78 27.85
CA ASN A 167 -3.90 -5.88 27.61
C ASN A 167 -3.78 -6.34 26.15
N LYS A 168 -2.76 -7.15 25.88
CA LYS A 168 -2.58 -7.78 24.57
C LYS A 168 -3.68 -8.82 24.34
N ILE A 169 -4.14 -8.94 23.10
CA ILE A 169 -5.10 -9.98 22.71
C ILE A 169 -4.48 -10.90 21.67
N SER A 170 -4.73 -12.20 21.81
CA SER A 170 -4.31 -13.20 20.84
C SER A 170 -5.47 -13.52 19.89
N ILE A 171 -5.20 -13.45 18.60
CA ILE A 171 -6.14 -13.84 17.54
C ILE A 171 -5.48 -14.84 16.61
N GLU A 172 -6.29 -15.58 15.87
CA GLU A 172 -5.84 -16.35 14.71
C GLU A 172 -6.38 -15.68 13.44
N LEU A 173 -5.51 -15.38 12.48
CA LEU A 173 -5.83 -14.78 11.20
C LEU A 173 -5.45 -15.74 10.07
N ARG A 174 -6.38 -16.01 9.15
CA ARG A 174 -6.03 -16.71 7.91
C ARG A 174 -5.15 -15.81 7.04
N VAL A 175 -3.98 -16.30 6.65
CA VAL A 175 -3.00 -15.59 5.82
C VAL A 175 -2.87 -16.23 4.44
N ASP A 176 -2.61 -15.42 3.42
CA ASP A 176 -2.53 -15.85 2.02
C ASP A 176 -1.13 -16.37 1.63
N GLY A 177 -0.18 -16.39 2.57
CA GLY A 177 1.16 -16.93 2.38
C GLY A 177 1.88 -17.23 3.69
N LYS A 178 3.13 -17.69 3.58
CA LYS A 178 3.98 -18.01 4.74
C LYS A 178 4.34 -16.73 5.49
N VAL A 179 4.31 -16.81 6.81
CA VAL A 179 4.82 -15.79 7.74
C VAL A 179 5.72 -16.45 8.77
N ILE A 180 6.45 -15.65 9.53
CA ILE A 180 7.43 -16.05 10.53
C ILE A 180 6.98 -15.53 11.89
N GLY A 181 6.90 -16.45 12.85
CA GLY A 181 6.48 -16.17 14.23
C GLY A 181 7.59 -15.57 15.10
N ASN A 182 7.44 -15.73 16.41
CA ASN A 182 8.35 -15.23 17.45
C ASN A 182 8.62 -13.71 17.40
N GLY A 183 7.67 -12.94 16.87
CA GLY A 183 7.79 -11.48 16.81
C GLY A 183 8.56 -10.93 15.60
N GLU A 184 9.08 -11.79 14.71
CA GLU A 184 9.85 -11.36 13.53
C GLU A 184 8.98 -10.59 12.53
N ASP A 185 7.78 -11.11 12.25
CA ASP A 185 6.84 -10.46 11.35
C ASP A 185 5.83 -9.60 12.13
N THR A 186 5.58 -8.40 11.59
CA THR A 186 4.66 -7.42 12.18
C THR A 186 3.44 -7.25 11.31
N ILE A 187 2.25 -7.17 11.93
CA ILE A 187 0.99 -6.88 11.25
C ILE A 187 0.64 -5.38 11.34
N TYR A 188 0.19 -4.85 10.20
CA TYR A 188 -0.27 -3.48 10.04
C TYR A 188 -1.65 -3.45 9.37
N ILE A 189 -2.46 -2.46 9.72
CA ILE A 189 -3.59 -2.03 8.88
C ILE A 189 -3.13 -0.88 7.99
N PHE A 190 -3.38 -0.98 6.70
CA PHE A 190 -3.24 0.13 5.76
C PHE A 190 -4.57 0.88 5.62
N THR A 191 -4.62 2.13 6.05
CA THR A 191 -5.89 2.87 6.15
C THR A 191 -5.73 4.39 6.11
N ASP A 192 -6.75 5.07 5.60
CA ASP A 192 -6.94 6.53 5.62
C ASP A 192 -8.00 6.98 6.63
N LYS A 193 -8.71 6.05 7.29
CA LYS A 193 -9.83 6.30 8.23
C LYS A 193 -9.50 7.23 9.41
N THR A 194 -8.22 7.47 9.64
CA THR A 194 -7.68 8.26 10.73
C THR A 194 -7.46 9.73 10.36
N TYR A 195 -7.61 10.10 9.09
CA TYR A 195 -7.72 11.48 8.66
C TYR A 195 -9.20 11.85 8.54
N LYS A 196 -9.62 12.96 9.17
CA LYS A 196 -10.96 13.52 8.93
C LYS A 196 -11.09 13.81 7.43
N SER A 197 -12.17 13.35 6.81
CA SER A 197 -12.42 13.45 5.37
C SER A 197 -12.13 14.86 4.84
N LYS A 198 -10.99 15.04 4.18
CA LYS A 198 -10.77 16.19 3.32
C LYS A 198 -11.10 15.75 1.90
N LYS A 199 -12.14 16.37 1.31
CA LYS A 199 -12.37 16.31 -0.13
C LYS A 199 -11.17 16.99 -0.80
N TYR A 200 -10.46 16.25 -1.64
CA TYR A 200 -9.47 16.83 -2.53
C TYR A 200 -10.16 17.18 -3.84
N SER A 201 -10.18 18.46 -4.19
CA SER A 201 -10.34 18.85 -5.60
C SER A 201 -9.02 18.56 -6.33
N LEU A 202 -9.14 18.22 -7.61
CA LEU A 202 -8.00 18.15 -8.54
C LEU A 202 -7.21 19.46 -8.55
#